data_AF-T2GB54-F1
#
_entry.id   AF-T2GB54-F1
#
_cell.length_a   1.000
_cell.length_b   1.000
_cell.length_c   1.000
_cell.angle_alpha   90.00
_cell.angle_beta   90.00
_cell.angle_gamma   90.00
#
_symmetry.space_group_name_H-M   'P 1'
#
loop_
_entity.id
_entity.type
_entity.pdbx_description
1 polymer ?
#
loop_
_entity_poly.entity_id
_entity_poly.type
_entity_poly.pdbx_seq_one_letter_code
_entity_poly.pdbx_strand_id
1 'polypeptide(L)'
;MARVRFIEDYVVKDREGRQFKAGQIYDLSEDGARHFISRGRAVAVEDVVEEVVEEPAVVSTGTSATTPAATLAKGKAAVKK
;
A
#
# COMPACT_ATOMS: atom_id res chain seq x y z
N MET A 1 -23.53 -4.16 -4.45
CA MET A 1 -22.37 -3.23 -4.46
C MET A 1 -21.26 -3.91 -5.23
N ALA A 2 -20.49 -3.16 -6.03
CA ALA A 2 -19.51 -3.72 -6.96
C ALA A 2 -18.08 -3.35 -6.54
N ARG A 3 -17.19 -4.34 -6.49
CA ARG A 3 -15.77 -4.14 -6.18
C ARG A 3 -14.99 -3.93 -7.46
N VAL A 4 -14.21 -2.86 -7.51
CA VAL A 4 -13.35 -2.56 -8.67
C VAL A 4 -11.93 -2.25 -8.25
N ARG A 5 -10.96 -2.72 -9.05
CA ARG A 5 -9.55 -2.38 -8.90
C ARG A 5 -9.15 -1.32 -9.92
N PHE A 6 -8.62 -0.20 -9.46
CA PHE A 6 -8.14 0.85 -10.36
C PHE A 6 -6.78 0.48 -10.95
N ILE A 7 -6.59 0.73 -12.25
CA ILE A 7 -5.34 0.42 -12.96
C ILE A 7 -4.37 1.61 -12.86
N GLU A 8 -4.92 2.82 -12.72
CA GLU A 8 -4.17 4.08 -12.67
C GLU A 8 -4.72 4.98 -11.56
N ASP A 9 -3.91 5.93 -11.10
CA ASP A 9 -4.35 6.92 -10.13
C ASP A 9 -5.40 7.85 -10.76
N TYR A 10 -6.57 7.95 -10.12
CA TYR A 10 -7.68 8.76 -10.61
C TYR A 10 -8.21 9.67 -9.51
N VAL A 11 -8.32 10.96 -9.82
CA VAL A 11 -8.92 11.94 -8.93
C VAL A 11 -10.31 12.27 -9.46
N VAL A 12 -11.35 11.91 -8.70
CA VAL A 12 -12.71 12.33 -9.01
C VAL A 12 -12.82 13.81 -8.70
N LYS A 13 -13.12 14.61 -9.71
CA LYS A 13 -13.46 16.04 -9.55
C LYS A 13 -14.90 16.19 -9.04
N ASP A 14 -15.17 15.60 -7.89
CA ASP A 14 -16.40 15.82 -7.13
C ASP A 14 -16.15 16.78 -5.97
N ARG A 15 -17.21 17.22 -5.28
CA ARG A 15 -17.09 18.13 -4.12
C ARG A 15 -16.18 17.59 -3.00
N GLU A 16 -16.01 16.28 -2.91
CA GLU A 16 -15.18 15.61 -1.90
C GLU A 16 -13.75 15.33 -2.36
N GLY A 17 -13.41 15.55 -3.64
CA GLY A 17 -12.05 15.34 -4.14
C GLY A 17 -11.51 13.93 -3.91
N ARG A 18 -12.36 12.89 -4.01
CA ARG A 18 -11.95 11.52 -3.75
C ARG A 18 -10.86 11.08 -4.73
N GLN A 19 -9.77 10.53 -4.20
CA GLN A 19 -8.67 10.00 -4.98
C GLN A 19 -8.66 8.47 -4.88
N PHE A 20 -8.69 7.81 -6.03
CA PHE A 20 -8.50 6.38 -6.17
C PHE A 20 -7.05 6.12 -6.58
N LYS A 21 -6.38 5.23 -5.86
CA LYS A 21 -5.01 4.84 -6.18
C LYS A 21 -4.96 3.62 -7.08
N ALA A 22 -3.97 3.62 -7.97
CA ALA A 22 -3.67 2.45 -8.78
C ALA A 22 -3.41 1.22 -7.90
N GLY A 23 -3.94 0.08 -8.31
CA GLY A 23 -3.75 -1.21 -7.66
C GLY A 23 -4.63 -1.47 -6.44
N GLN A 24 -5.35 -0.48 -5.91
CA GLN A 24 -6.27 -0.66 -4.79
C GLN A 24 -7.69 -1.06 -5.24
N ILE A 25 -8.36 -1.83 -4.38
CA ILE A 25 -9.74 -2.26 -4.57
C ILE A 25 -10.64 -1.32 -3.78
N TYR A 26 -11.66 -0.80 -4.45
CA TYR A 26 -12.68 0.06 -3.85
C TYR A 26 -14.06 -0.54 -4.06
N ASP A 27 -14.91 -0.37 -3.06
CA ASP A 27 -16.32 -0.72 -3.12
C ASP A 27 -17.11 0.49 -3.61
N LEU A 28 -17.77 0.34 -4.77
CA LEU A 28 -18.54 1.40 -5.42
C LEU A 28 -19.95 0.91 -5.75
N SER A 29 -20.85 1.87 -5.97
CA SER A 29 -22.15 1.59 -6.60
C SER A 29 -21.94 1.00 -8.00
N GLU A 30 -22.87 0.16 -8.47
CA GLU A 30 -22.79 -0.48 -9.79
C GLU A 30 -22.62 0.54 -10.93
N ASP A 31 -23.36 1.65 -10.89
CA ASP A 31 -23.23 2.73 -11.88
C ASP A 31 -21.82 3.34 -11.89
N GLY A 32 -21.24 3.55 -10.70
CA GLY A 32 -19.89 4.08 -10.55
C GLY A 32 -18.83 3.09 -11.06
N ALA A 33 -18.93 1.83 -10.65
CA ALA A 33 -18.05 0.76 -11.14
C ALA A 33 -18.11 0.66 -12.67
N ARG A 34 -19.31 0.62 -13.25
CA ARG A 34 -19.51 0.53 -14.70
C ARG A 34 -18.94 1.75 -15.44
N HIS A 35 -19.07 2.94 -14.85
CA HIS A 35 -18.45 4.16 -15.40
C HIS A 35 -16.93 4.01 -15.52
N PHE A 36 -16.24 3.57 -14.48
CA PHE A 36 -14.78 3.42 -14.51
C PHE A 36 -14.30 2.26 -15.38
N ILE A 37 -15.03 1.13 -15.38
CA ILE A 37 -14.74 -0.03 -16.23
C ILE A 37 -14.90 0.33 -17.70
N SER A 38 -15.99 0.99 -18.09
CA SER A 38 -16.23 1.38 -19.49
C SER A 38 -15.18 2.35 -20.04
N ARG A 39 -14.50 3.10 -19.15
CA ARG A 39 -13.41 4.01 -19.49
C ARG A 39 -12.04 3.34 -19.50
N GLY A 40 -11.95 2.05 -19.17
CA GLY A 40 -10.69 1.31 -19.06
C GLY A 40 -9.81 1.79 -17.90
N ARG A 41 -10.38 2.44 -16.88
CA ARG A 41 -9.64 2.94 -15.71
C ARG A 41 -9.66 1.96 -14.53
N ALA A 42 -10.63 1.06 -14.50
CA ALA A 42 -10.78 0.06 -13.47
C ALA A 42 -11.21 -1.30 -14.05
N VAL A 43 -10.96 -2.36 -13.30
CA VAL A 43 -11.36 -3.73 -13.62
C VAL A 43 -12.32 -4.22 -12.54
N ALA A 44 -13.41 -4.88 -12.95
CA ALA A 44 -14.31 -5.56 -12.02
C ALA A 44 -13.55 -6.70 -11.33
N VAL A 45 -13.57 -6.71 -10.00
CA VAL A 45 -13.10 -7.84 -9.21
C VAL A 45 -14.36 -8.53 -8.71
N GLU A 46 -14.79 -9.57 -9.43
CA GLU A 46 -15.81 -10.48 -8.91
C GLU A 46 -15.13 -11.27 -7.78
N ASP A 47 -15.64 -11.09 -6.56
CA ASP A 47 -15.24 -11.84 -5.37
C ASP A 47 -15.64 -13.30 -5.59
N VAL A 48 -14.86 -14.01 -6.40
CA VAL A 48 -14.77 -15.46 -6.28
C VAL A 48 -14.16 -15.65 -4.91
N VAL A 49 -15.00 -16.12 -3.98
CA VAL A 49 -14.62 -16.57 -2.65
C VAL A 49 -13.67 -17.75 -2.81
N GLU A 50 -12.43 -17.52 -3.24
CA GLU A 50 -11.32 -18.32 -2.77
C GLU A 50 -10.91 -17.70 -1.44
N GLU A 51 -11.42 -18.35 -0.41
CA GLU A 51 -10.88 -18.45 0.94
C GLU A 51 -9.34 -18.59 0.91
N VAL A 52 -8.62 -17.50 0.62
CA VAL A 52 -7.20 -17.43 0.95
C VAL A 52 -7.16 -17.09 2.43
N VAL A 53 -7.26 -18.15 3.22
CA VAL A 53 -6.92 -18.19 4.63
C VAL A 53 -5.68 -17.34 4.86
N GLU A 54 -5.87 -16.42 5.78
CA GLU A 54 -4.89 -15.58 6.45
C GLU A 54 -3.71 -16.42 6.96
N GLU A 55 -2.63 -16.54 6.18
CA GLU A 55 -1.31 -16.88 6.71
C GLU A 55 -0.27 -15.91 6.13
N PRO A 56 0.32 -15.08 7.02
CA PRO A 56 1.75 -15.29 7.22
C PRO A 56 2.14 -15.10 8.69
N ALA A 57 2.14 -16.19 9.45
CA ALA A 57 3.02 -16.31 10.61
C ALA A 57 4.06 -17.39 10.32
N VAL A 58 4.83 -17.16 9.25
CA VAL A 58 6.06 -17.92 9.00
C VAL A 58 7.05 -17.67 10.13
N VAL A 59 7.01 -18.59 11.11
CA VAL A 59 8.17 -19.26 11.69
C VAL A 59 9.29 -18.32 12.18
N SER A 60 9.22 -17.95 13.46
CA SER A 60 10.39 -17.53 14.26
C SER A 60 11.29 -18.73 14.56
N THR A 61 11.98 -19.27 13.56
CA THR A 61 13.17 -20.09 13.78
C THR A 61 14.39 -19.23 13.53
N GLY A 62 15.11 -18.96 14.63
CA GLY A 62 16.10 -17.90 14.70
C GLY A 62 17.32 -18.08 13.81
N THR A 63 18.10 -17.00 13.72
CA THR A 63 19.55 -17.02 13.56
C THR A 63 20.06 -15.58 13.72
N SER A 64 20.96 -15.43 14.69
CA SER A 64 22.06 -14.47 14.81
C SER A 64 22.15 -13.27 13.87
N ALA A 65 22.29 -12.08 14.47
CA ALA A 65 23.39 -11.18 14.12
C ALA A 65 23.72 -10.22 15.27
N THR A 66 24.73 -10.62 16.05
CA THR A 66 25.65 -9.75 16.79
C THR A 66 25.91 -8.41 16.09
N THR A 67 25.65 -7.29 16.75
CA THR A 67 26.17 -5.97 16.36
C THR A 67 27.16 -5.49 17.43
N PRO A 68 28.47 -5.40 17.15
CA PRO A 68 29.41 -4.77 18.06
C PRO A 68 29.33 -3.24 18.00
N ALA A 69 29.63 -2.65 19.15
CA ALA A 69 29.60 -1.24 19.48
C ALA A 69 30.50 -0.34 18.61
N ALA A 70 30.11 0.93 18.47
CA ALA A 70 31.04 2.03 18.26
C ALA A 70 30.51 3.31 18.94
N THR A 71 30.84 3.45 20.22
CA THR A 71 30.87 4.69 20.98
C THR A 71 31.75 5.72 20.25
N LEU A 72 31.16 6.81 19.74
CA LEU A 72 31.93 7.97 19.31
C LEU A 72 31.86 9.05 20.40
N ALA A 73 32.82 8.97 21.31
CA ALA A 73 33.07 9.96 22.35
C ALA A 73 33.40 11.33 21.71
N LYS A 74 32.61 12.34 22.06
CA LYS A 74 32.88 13.74 21.73
C LYS A 74 33.96 14.26 22.69
N GLY A 75 35.22 14.24 22.26
CA GLY A 75 36.34 14.75 23.03
C GLY A 75 37.59 15.06 22.20
N LYS A 76 37.85 16.36 21.98
CA LYS A 76 39.16 17.06 21.87
C LYS A 76 38.90 18.42 21.21
N ALA A 77 39.01 19.55 21.92
CA ALA A 77 40.25 20.21 22.35
C ALA A 77 41.08 20.79 21.18
N ALA A 78 41.11 22.13 21.17
CA ALA A 78 42.19 23.03 20.76
C ALA A 78 42.91 22.84 19.41
N VAL A 79 42.91 23.89 18.57
CA VAL A 79 44.17 24.51 18.09
C VAL A 79 43.95 25.92 17.52
N LYS A 80 44.91 26.82 17.83
CA LYS A 80 45.12 28.20 17.37
C LYS A 80 45.15 28.36 15.84
N LYS A 81 44.80 29.56 15.37
CA LYS A 81 45.69 30.42 14.58
C LYS A 81 45.33 31.88 14.78
#